data_AF-A0A9E5S8W9-F1
#
_entry.id   AF-A0A9E5S8W9-F1
#
_cell.length_a   1.000
_cell.length_b   1.000
_cell.length_c   1.000
_cell.angle_alpha   90.00
_cell.angle_beta   90.00
_cell.angle_gamma   90.00
#
_symmetry.space_group_name_H-M   'P 1'
#
loop_
_entity.id
_entity.type
_entity.pdbx_description
1 polymer ?
#
loop_
_entity_poly.entity_id
_entity_poly.type
_entity_poly.pdbx_seq_one_letter_code
_entity_poly.pdbx_strand_id
1 'polypeptide(L)'
;MKKATPFRYMNEQIGFYIAAGDQELLAQVKKLMSRNGCLGVMDTAGRVQYLIDGRMGSPFAARRIMETADRLLLDRQAHLSPFKRCLGRAVDQVLSRHNLRPELKGYRYLRYMLLLAGDDETCLRPVSKTLYPAAADHFRVKVSQVERDIRYAIQQSDFRRTGLTGAAAICRMHDEIMGEAERLAEIEISSANDHAGGGLKASD
;
A
#
# COMPACT_ATOMS: atom_id res chain seq x y z
N MET A 1 -42.14 -15.09 -5.15
CA MET A 1 -41.27 -15.22 -3.95
C MET A 1 -39.85 -15.53 -4.39
N LYS A 2 -38.87 -14.93 -3.70
CA LYS A 2 -37.47 -14.71 -4.14
C LYS A 2 -36.69 -16.01 -4.40
N LYS A 3 -35.98 -16.06 -5.54
CA LYS A 3 -34.91 -17.04 -5.82
C LYS A 3 -33.72 -16.77 -4.89
N ALA A 4 -33.35 -17.74 -4.08
CA ALA A 4 -32.07 -17.70 -3.36
C ALA A 4 -30.96 -18.07 -4.34
N THR A 5 -30.06 -17.12 -4.60
CA THR A 5 -28.81 -17.35 -5.32
C THR A 5 -27.89 -18.29 -4.51
N PRO A 6 -27.29 -19.34 -5.10
CA PRO A 6 -26.26 -20.10 -4.42
C PRO A 6 -25.01 -19.22 -4.30
N PHE A 7 -24.56 -18.98 -3.07
CA PHE A 7 -23.25 -18.39 -2.81
C PHE A 7 -22.19 -19.32 -3.39
N ARG A 8 -21.55 -18.88 -4.48
CA ARG A 8 -20.43 -19.54 -5.11
C ARG A 8 -19.18 -19.26 -4.26
N TYR A 9 -18.87 -20.14 -3.32
CA TYR A 9 -17.56 -20.13 -2.67
C TYR A 9 -16.53 -20.68 -3.65
N MET A 10 -15.72 -19.78 -4.23
CA MET A 10 -14.52 -20.13 -4.98
C MET A 10 -13.30 -20.03 -4.06
N ASN A 11 -12.39 -20.99 -4.26
CA ASN A 11 -11.13 -21.32 -3.59
C ASN A 11 -11.27 -22.26 -2.37
N GLU A 12 -10.80 -23.49 -2.59
CA GLU A 12 -10.49 -24.49 -1.57
C GLU A 12 -9.57 -23.88 -0.52
N GLN A 13 -10.15 -23.44 0.60
CA GLN A 13 -9.42 -23.08 1.80
C GLN A 13 -8.90 -24.38 2.42
N ILE A 14 -7.61 -24.67 2.28
CA ILE A 14 -6.98 -25.78 3.00
C ILE A 14 -6.89 -25.36 4.47
N GLY A 15 -7.77 -25.90 5.31
CA GLY A 15 -7.72 -25.76 6.77
C GLY A 15 -7.04 -26.97 7.39
N PHE A 16 -5.98 -26.76 8.17
CA PHE A 16 -5.39 -27.80 9.00
C PHE A 16 -6.14 -27.89 10.32
N TYR A 17 -6.80 -29.02 10.57
CA TYR A 17 -7.47 -29.29 11.85
C TYR A 17 -6.57 -30.19 12.70
N ILE A 18 -6.12 -29.67 13.85
CA ILE A 18 -5.39 -30.47 14.84
C ILE A 18 -6.42 -31.26 15.65
N ALA A 19 -6.60 -32.53 15.32
CA ALA A 19 -7.35 -33.48 16.14
C ALA A 19 -6.35 -34.25 17.03
N ALA A 20 -6.23 -33.84 18.29
CA ALA A 20 -5.36 -34.48 19.26
C ALA A 20 -6.17 -34.90 20.49
N GLY A 21 -6.06 -36.17 20.89
CA GLY A 21 -6.56 -36.66 22.18
C GLY A 21 -5.62 -36.36 23.34
N ASP A 22 -4.44 -35.80 23.02
CA ASP A 22 -3.43 -35.42 23.99
C ASP A 22 -3.81 -34.09 24.65
N GLN A 23 -4.19 -34.18 25.93
CA GLN A 23 -4.59 -33.05 26.75
C GLN A 23 -3.45 -32.04 26.93
N GLU A 24 -2.18 -32.47 26.84
CA GLU A 24 -1.00 -31.63 26.94
C GLU A 24 -0.83 -30.75 25.70
N LEU A 25 -1.01 -31.32 24.50
CA LEU A 25 -0.94 -30.57 23.25
C LEU A 25 -2.06 -29.51 23.15
N LEU A 26 -3.29 -29.89 23.55
CA LEU A 26 -4.40 -28.94 23.63
C LEU A 26 -4.16 -27.85 24.68
N ALA A 27 -3.53 -28.17 25.81
CA ALA A 27 -3.15 -27.19 26.82
C ALA A 27 -2.09 -26.22 26.30
N GLN A 28 -1.12 -26.67 25.50
CA GLN A 28 -0.12 -25.80 24.88
C GLN A 28 -0.73 -24.84 23.87
N VAL A 29 -1.62 -25.32 22.98
CA VAL A 29 -2.35 -24.46 22.03
C VAL A 29 -3.22 -23.45 22.79
N LYS A 30 -3.90 -23.88 23.85
CA LYS A 30 -4.68 -22.99 24.72
C LYS A 30 -3.79 -21.92 25.36
N LYS A 31 -2.61 -22.27 25.86
CA LYS A 31 -1.64 -21.34 26.46
C LYS A 31 -1.12 -20.33 25.45
N LEU A 32 -0.84 -20.76 24.21
CA LEU A 32 -0.47 -19.89 23.10
C LEU A 32 -1.59 -18.91 22.75
N MET A 33 -2.84 -19.38 22.65
CA MET A 33 -4.00 -18.53 22.36
C MET A 33 -4.30 -17.53 23.47
N SER A 34 -4.17 -17.95 24.73
CA SER A 34 -4.37 -17.06 25.87
C SER A 34 -3.26 -16.01 26.03
N ARG A 35 -2.02 -16.30 25.60
CA ARG A 35 -0.90 -15.34 25.61
C ARG A 35 -0.94 -14.38 24.43
N ASN A 36 -1.09 -14.89 23.22
CA ASN A 36 -0.90 -14.12 21.99
C ASN A 36 -2.22 -13.61 21.41
N GLY A 37 -3.37 -14.17 21.79
CA GLY A 37 -4.70 -13.77 21.33
C GLY A 37 -5.02 -14.10 19.87
N CYS A 38 -4.02 -14.50 19.07
CA CYS A 38 -4.18 -14.89 17.68
C CYS A 38 -3.10 -15.87 17.20
N LEU A 39 -3.41 -16.66 16.16
CA LEU A 39 -2.48 -17.55 15.44
C LEU A 39 -2.49 -17.22 13.95
N GLY A 40 -1.33 -17.03 13.32
CA GLY A 40 -1.22 -16.93 11.86
C GLY A 40 -0.87 -18.29 11.24
N VAL A 41 -1.56 -18.69 10.18
CA VAL A 41 -1.28 -19.90 9.38
C VAL A 41 -1.16 -19.49 7.92
N MET A 42 -0.07 -19.87 7.27
CA MET A 42 0.14 -19.61 5.85
C MET A 42 -0.51 -20.72 5.01
N ASP A 43 -1.31 -20.34 4.01
CA ASP A 43 -1.83 -21.28 3.02
C ASP A 43 -0.80 -21.57 1.92
N THR A 44 -1.07 -22.58 1.08
CA THR A 44 -0.19 -22.97 -0.03
C THR A 44 -0.08 -21.92 -1.13
N ALA A 45 -0.94 -20.90 -1.14
CA ALA A 45 -0.88 -19.74 -2.03
C ALA A 45 -0.09 -18.57 -1.39
N GLY A 46 0.57 -18.78 -0.25
CA GLY A 46 1.39 -17.78 0.44
C GLY A 46 0.58 -16.73 1.20
N ARG A 47 -0.72 -16.93 1.40
CA ARG A 47 -1.59 -16.01 2.14
C ARG A 47 -1.64 -16.42 3.60
N VAL A 48 -1.51 -15.47 4.52
CA VAL A 48 -1.63 -15.73 5.96
C VAL A 48 -3.07 -15.56 6.42
N GLN A 49 -3.64 -16.60 7.00
CA GLN A 49 -4.93 -16.59 7.70
C GLN A 49 -4.70 -16.47 9.20
N TYR A 50 -5.50 -15.63 9.88
CA TYR A 50 -5.38 -15.43 11.32
C TYR A 50 -6.58 -16.04 12.06
N LEU A 51 -6.31 -16.94 13.00
CA LEU A 51 -7.26 -17.41 13.99
C LEU A 51 -7.22 -16.46 15.20
N ILE A 52 -8.37 -15.99 15.68
CA ILE A 52 -8.45 -15.06 16.83
C ILE A 52 -9.17 -15.75 17.99
N ASP A 53 -8.66 -15.58 19.21
CA ASP A 53 -9.32 -16.09 20.41
C ASP A 53 -10.56 -15.24 20.77
N GLY A 54 -11.74 -15.75 20.43
CA GLY A 54 -13.03 -15.10 20.71
C GLY A 54 -13.62 -15.40 22.09
N ARG A 55 -12.99 -16.23 22.93
CA ARG A 55 -13.57 -16.70 24.20
C ARG A 55 -13.78 -15.59 25.22
N MET A 56 -13.01 -14.50 25.11
CA MET A 56 -13.10 -13.32 25.97
C MET A 56 -14.13 -12.29 25.46
N GLY A 57 -14.95 -12.67 24.48
CA GLY A 57 -16.00 -11.82 23.91
C GLY A 57 -15.56 -10.96 22.74
N SER A 58 -16.55 -10.38 22.06
CA SER A 58 -16.37 -9.56 20.86
C SER A 58 -15.40 -8.38 21.02
N PRO A 59 -15.41 -7.60 22.13
CA PRO A 59 -14.49 -6.48 22.30
C PRO A 59 -13.01 -6.90 22.36
N PHE A 60 -12.72 -8.05 23.00
CA PHE A 60 -11.36 -8.58 23.08
C PHE A 60 -10.87 -9.07 21.72
N ALA A 61 -11.72 -9.80 20.99
CA ALA A 61 -11.39 -10.26 19.64
C ALA A 61 -11.12 -9.08 18.69
N ALA A 62 -11.94 -8.04 18.73
CA ALA A 62 -11.75 -6.82 17.92
C ALA A 62 -10.43 -6.12 18.26
N ARG A 63 -10.11 -5.97 19.55
CA ARG A 63 -8.83 -5.39 19.99
C ARG A 63 -7.64 -6.20 19.48
N ARG A 64 -7.68 -7.53 19.58
CA ARG A 64 -6.60 -8.40 19.07
C ARG A 64 -6.46 -8.34 17.56
N ILE A 65 -7.57 -8.22 16.83
CA ILE A 65 -7.54 -8.00 15.37
C ILE A 65 -6.81 -6.69 15.06
N MET A 66 -7.17 -5.58 15.73
CA MET A 66 -6.52 -4.29 15.51
C MET A 66 -5.02 -4.32 15.86
N GLU A 67 -4.65 -4.85 17.03
CA GLU A 67 -3.25 -4.97 17.46
C GLU A 67 -2.40 -5.81 16.51
N THR A 68 -2.97 -6.90 15.98
CA THR A 68 -2.27 -7.75 15.01
C THR A 68 -2.22 -7.09 13.64
N ALA A 69 -3.29 -6.44 13.18
CA ALA A 69 -3.30 -5.69 11.94
C ALA A 69 -2.25 -4.56 11.95
N ASP A 70 -2.18 -3.79 13.03
CA ASP A 70 -1.17 -2.72 13.19
C ASP A 70 0.24 -3.27 13.10
N ARG A 71 0.54 -4.38 13.80
CA ARG A 71 1.85 -5.04 13.69
C ARG A 71 2.16 -5.47 12.26
N LEU A 72 1.20 -6.04 11.54
CA LEU A 72 1.41 -6.48 10.17
C LEU A 72 1.61 -5.31 9.21
N LEU A 73 0.92 -4.20 9.44
CA LEU A 73 1.13 -2.98 8.67
C LEU A 73 2.53 -2.41 8.92
N LEU A 74 2.98 -2.38 10.17
CA LEU A 74 4.33 -1.95 10.54
C LEU A 74 5.40 -2.87 9.94
N ASP A 75 5.22 -4.19 10.04
CA ASP A 75 6.16 -5.18 9.51
C ASP A 75 6.24 -5.12 7.98
N ARG A 76 5.08 -4.95 7.33
CA ARG A 76 5.01 -4.70 5.88
C ARG A 76 5.73 -3.43 5.49
N GLN A 77 5.62 -2.35 6.27
CA GLN A 77 6.36 -1.12 6.03
C GLN A 77 7.87 -1.31 6.24
N ALA A 78 8.29 -2.04 7.28
CA ALA A 78 9.68 -2.33 7.56
C ALA A 78 10.38 -3.12 6.43
N HIS A 79 9.66 -4.06 5.81
CA HIS A 79 10.16 -4.85 4.68
C HIS A 79 10.15 -4.13 3.33
N LEU A 80 9.43 -3.03 3.18
CA LEU A 80 9.53 -2.18 1.99
C LEU A 80 10.86 -1.42 2.00
N SER A 81 11.50 -1.28 0.84
CA SER A 81 12.66 -0.40 0.73
C SER A 81 12.29 1.01 1.21
N PRO A 82 13.22 1.74 1.85
CA PRO A 82 12.99 3.13 2.28
C PRO A 82 12.46 4.01 1.13
N PHE A 83 12.96 3.77 -0.09
CA PHE A 83 12.47 4.37 -1.32
C PHE A 83 10.96 4.14 -1.52
N LYS A 84 10.49 2.88 -1.44
CA LYS A 84 9.07 2.55 -1.68
C LYS A 84 8.15 3.07 -0.58
N ARG A 85 8.64 3.21 0.66
CA ARG A 85 7.92 3.93 1.73
C ARG A 85 7.77 5.42 1.43
N CYS A 86 8.83 6.04 0.92
CA CYS A 86 8.87 7.47 0.63
C CYS A 86 8.18 7.85 -0.69
N LEU A 87 8.05 6.93 -1.65
CA LEU A 87 7.52 7.21 -2.99
C LEU A 87 6.14 7.90 -2.95
N GLY A 88 5.22 7.39 -2.12
CA GLY A 88 3.88 8.01 -1.98
C GLY A 88 3.95 9.45 -1.50
N ARG A 89 4.80 9.73 -0.51
CA ARG A 89 5.01 11.08 0.03
C ARG A 89 5.67 11.99 -1.00
N ALA A 90 6.65 11.48 -1.75
CA ALA A 90 7.32 12.20 -2.82
C ALA A 90 6.34 12.61 -3.93
N VAL A 91 5.46 11.69 -4.36
CA VAL A 91 4.38 11.99 -5.33
C VAL A 91 3.49 13.12 -4.82
N ASP A 92 3.01 13.01 -3.58
CA ASP A 92 2.11 14.01 -3.00
C ASP A 92 2.78 15.39 -2.87
N GLN A 93 4.06 15.42 -2.49
CA GLN A 93 4.86 16.65 -2.42
C GLN A 93 5.07 17.29 -3.80
N VAL A 94 5.44 16.50 -4.82
CA VAL A 94 5.68 17.03 -6.17
C VAL A 94 4.37 17.54 -6.79
N LEU A 95 3.27 16.80 -6.66
CA LEU A 95 1.97 17.27 -7.15
C LEU A 95 1.53 18.58 -6.48
N SER A 96 1.72 18.69 -5.16
CA SER A 96 1.42 19.91 -4.43
C SER A 96 2.33 21.07 -4.83
N ARG A 97 3.62 20.81 -5.06
CA ARG A 97 4.63 21.81 -5.45
C ARG A 97 4.29 22.48 -6.78
N HIS A 98 3.71 21.72 -7.73
CA HIS A 98 3.28 22.23 -9.04
C HIS A 98 1.87 22.82 -9.03
N ASN A 99 1.26 23.03 -7.85
CA ASN A 99 -0.08 23.56 -7.69
C ASN A 99 -1.16 22.73 -8.42
N LEU A 100 -0.97 21.40 -8.50
CA LEU A 100 -2.01 20.52 -9.01
C LEU A 100 -3.11 20.36 -7.97
N ARG A 101 -4.30 20.84 -8.31
CA ARG A 101 -5.45 20.90 -7.41
C ARG A 101 -6.04 19.51 -7.11
N PRO A 102 -6.13 19.09 -5.82
CA PRO A 102 -6.65 17.77 -5.44
C PRO A 102 -8.11 17.51 -5.85
N GLU A 103 -8.93 18.57 -5.96
CA GLU A 103 -10.33 18.44 -6.37
C GLU A 103 -10.51 17.98 -7.83
N LEU A 104 -9.48 18.12 -8.66
CA LEU A 104 -9.55 17.76 -10.07
C LEU A 104 -9.43 16.25 -10.28
N LYS A 105 -10.25 15.70 -11.18
CA LYS A 105 -10.13 14.28 -11.57
C LYS A 105 -8.74 13.96 -12.14
N GLY A 106 -8.16 14.89 -12.91
CA GLY A 106 -6.82 14.75 -13.45
C GLY A 106 -5.74 14.60 -12.38
N TYR A 107 -5.89 15.21 -11.20
CA TYR A 107 -4.97 14.99 -10.07
C TYR A 107 -4.97 13.53 -9.63
N ARG A 108 -6.16 12.94 -9.48
CA ARG A 108 -6.31 11.52 -9.08
C ARG A 108 -5.69 10.57 -10.12
N TYR A 109 -5.87 10.88 -11.40
CA TYR A 109 -5.29 10.10 -12.50
C TYR A 109 -3.75 10.22 -12.52
N LEU A 110 -3.23 11.44 -12.42
CA LEU A 110 -1.78 11.70 -12.36
C LEU A 110 -1.14 10.97 -11.18
N ARG A 111 -1.71 11.10 -9.98
CA ARG A 111 -1.21 10.42 -8.79
C ARG A 111 -1.11 8.91 -8.98
N TYR A 112 -2.15 8.28 -9.53
CA TYR A 112 -2.16 6.85 -9.83
C TYR A 112 -1.08 6.47 -10.85
N MET A 113 -0.98 7.22 -11.96
CA MET A 113 -0.01 6.97 -13.02
C MET A 113 1.43 7.14 -12.55
N LEU A 114 1.72 8.16 -11.74
CA LEU A 114 3.05 8.42 -11.21
C LEU A 114 3.50 7.36 -10.19
N LEU A 115 2.57 6.87 -9.37
CA LEU A 115 2.85 5.74 -8.48
C LEU A 115 3.16 4.46 -9.27
N LEU A 116 2.41 4.21 -10.35
CA LEU A 116 2.66 3.07 -11.24
C LEU A 116 4.02 3.19 -11.94
N ALA A 117 4.34 4.38 -12.46
CA ALA A 117 5.61 4.66 -13.13
C ALA A 117 6.82 4.65 -12.19
N GLY A 118 6.62 4.91 -10.89
CA GLY A 118 7.68 4.79 -9.88
C GLY A 118 8.02 3.34 -9.52
N ASP A 119 7.12 2.38 -9.79
CA ASP A 119 7.39 0.94 -9.61
C ASP A 119 7.93 0.32 -10.92
N ASP A 120 7.45 0.78 -12.07
CA ASP A 120 7.90 0.35 -13.39
C ASP A 120 8.09 1.54 -14.35
N GLU A 121 9.35 1.94 -14.56
CA GLU A 121 9.73 3.05 -15.44
C GLU A 121 9.36 2.79 -16.91
N THR A 122 9.30 1.53 -17.34
CA THR A 122 9.02 1.19 -18.74
C THR A 122 7.64 1.68 -19.18
N CYS A 123 6.73 1.87 -18.22
CA CYS A 123 5.41 2.44 -18.45
C CYS A 123 5.45 3.90 -18.93
N LEU A 124 6.53 4.66 -18.78
CA LEU A 124 6.57 6.06 -19.23
C LEU A 124 6.65 6.22 -20.74
N ARG A 125 7.18 5.23 -21.47
CA ARG A 125 7.53 5.39 -22.88
C ARG A 125 6.94 4.25 -23.72
N PRO A 126 5.76 4.43 -24.38
CA PRO A 126 4.96 5.64 -24.49
C PRO A 126 3.76 5.70 -23.53
N VAL A 127 3.64 6.80 -22.77
CA VAL A 127 2.51 7.12 -21.86
C VAL A 127 1.13 6.80 -22.45
N SER A 128 0.93 7.07 -23.75
CA SER A 128 -0.36 6.90 -24.43
C SER A 128 -0.81 5.45 -24.58
N LYS A 129 0.11 4.48 -24.55
CA LYS A 129 -0.22 3.05 -24.71
C LYS A 129 -0.18 2.28 -23.39
N THR A 130 0.34 2.89 -22.34
CA THR A 130 0.60 2.24 -21.05
C THR A 130 -0.20 2.92 -19.94
N LEU A 131 0.19 4.14 -19.55
CA LEU A 131 -0.35 4.81 -18.37
C LEU A 131 -1.78 5.31 -18.57
N TYR A 132 -2.15 5.85 -19.75
CA TYR A 132 -3.53 6.27 -19.98
C TYR A 132 -4.51 5.09 -20.01
N PRO A 133 -4.24 3.97 -20.73
CA PRO A 133 -5.07 2.77 -20.62
C PRO A 133 -5.14 2.22 -19.20
N ALA A 134 -4.01 2.11 -18.48
CA ALA A 134 -4.00 1.61 -17.11
C ALA A 134 -4.87 2.44 -16.15
N ALA A 135 -4.80 3.77 -16.25
CA ALA A 135 -5.66 4.66 -15.47
C ALA A 135 -7.14 4.53 -15.90
N ALA A 136 -7.41 4.42 -17.19
CA ALA A 136 -8.76 4.25 -17.72
C ALA A 136 -9.42 2.97 -17.16
N ASP A 137 -8.69 1.86 -17.18
CA ASP A 137 -9.14 0.57 -16.65
C ASP A 137 -9.35 0.62 -15.13
N HIS A 138 -8.41 1.21 -14.39
CA HIS A 138 -8.50 1.34 -12.93
C HIS A 138 -9.73 2.16 -12.50
N PHE A 139 -9.98 3.29 -13.16
CA PHE A 139 -11.10 4.19 -12.82
C PHE A 139 -12.39 3.88 -13.58
N ARG A 140 -12.41 2.84 -14.43
CA ARG A 140 -13.54 2.45 -15.28
C ARG A 140 -14.08 3.60 -16.14
N VAL A 141 -13.17 4.35 -16.75
CA VAL A 141 -13.47 5.49 -17.63
C VAL A 141 -12.85 5.26 -19.01
N LYS A 142 -13.19 6.11 -19.98
CA LYS A 142 -12.57 6.06 -21.32
C LYS A 142 -11.17 6.69 -21.30
N VAL A 143 -10.23 6.15 -22.06
CA VAL A 143 -8.87 6.71 -22.24
C VAL A 143 -8.92 8.19 -22.64
N SER A 144 -9.81 8.56 -23.57
CA SER A 144 -10.01 9.95 -23.99
C SER A 144 -10.45 10.89 -22.86
N GLN A 145 -11.15 10.37 -21.84
CA GLN A 145 -11.56 11.15 -20.68
C GLN A 145 -10.37 11.40 -19.75
N VAL A 146 -9.55 10.37 -19.52
CA VAL A 146 -8.30 10.48 -18.74
C VAL A 146 -7.39 11.54 -19.35
N GLU A 147 -7.14 11.47 -20.67
CA GLU A 147 -6.30 12.44 -21.37
C GLU A 147 -6.83 13.88 -21.24
N ARG A 148 -8.14 14.07 -21.40
CA ARG A 148 -8.78 15.39 -21.28
C ARG A 148 -8.64 15.95 -19.88
N ASP A 149 -8.91 15.14 -18.87
CA ASP A 149 -8.88 15.57 -17.47
C ASP A 149 -7.45 15.85 -17.00
N ILE A 150 -6.46 15.07 -17.47
CA ILE A 150 -5.03 15.33 -17.23
C ILE A 150 -4.59 16.62 -17.91
N ARG A 151 -4.96 16.82 -19.19
CA ARG A 151 -4.65 18.07 -19.90
C ARG A 151 -5.23 19.27 -19.18
N TYR A 152 -6.47 19.18 -18.72
CA TYR A 152 -7.09 20.25 -17.93
C TYR A 152 -6.36 20.49 -16.60
N ALA A 153 -6.00 19.43 -15.86
CA ALA A 153 -5.26 19.57 -14.61
C ALA A 153 -3.90 20.26 -14.82
N ILE A 154 -3.15 19.86 -15.85
CA ILE A 154 -1.87 20.48 -16.20
C ILE A 154 -2.05 21.94 -16.62
N GLN A 155 -3.09 22.24 -17.40
CA GLN A 155 -3.41 23.61 -17.82
C GLN A 155 -3.73 24.54 -16.65
N GLN A 156 -4.31 24.01 -15.56
CA GLN A 156 -4.63 24.76 -14.34
C GLN A 156 -3.47 24.82 -13.33
N SER A 157 -2.30 24.29 -13.68
CA SER A 157 -1.12 24.19 -12.82
C SER A 157 0.04 25.05 -13.34
N ASP A 158 1.17 25.05 -12.63
CA ASP A 158 2.36 25.83 -13.01
C ASP A 158 2.97 25.40 -14.36
N PHE A 159 2.70 24.17 -14.81
CA PHE A 159 3.11 23.66 -16.11
C PHE A 159 2.53 24.43 -17.29
N ARG A 160 1.51 25.27 -17.09
CA ARG A 160 1.04 26.18 -18.13
C ARG A 160 2.15 27.11 -18.62
N ARG A 161 3.05 27.56 -17.74
CA ARG A 161 4.12 28.50 -18.09
C ARG A 161 5.24 27.86 -18.90
N THR A 162 5.40 26.54 -18.80
CA THR A 162 6.48 25.80 -19.46
C THR A 162 6.12 25.31 -20.86
N GLY A 163 4.83 25.35 -21.24
CA GLY A 163 4.37 24.89 -22.56
C GLY A 163 4.50 23.39 -22.80
N LEU A 164 4.68 22.61 -21.73
CA LEU A 164 4.87 21.16 -21.82
C LEU A 164 3.59 20.45 -22.28
N THR A 165 3.77 19.40 -23.08
CA THR A 165 2.66 18.47 -23.40
C THR A 165 2.31 17.64 -22.17
N GLY A 166 1.11 17.05 -22.14
CA GLY A 166 0.68 16.23 -21.00
C GLY A 166 1.64 15.09 -20.68
N ALA A 167 2.15 14.41 -21.72
CA ALA A 167 3.14 13.35 -21.56
C ALA A 167 4.49 13.88 -21.05
N ALA A 168 4.95 15.03 -21.56
CA ALA A 168 6.22 15.62 -21.11
C ALA A 168 6.15 16.10 -19.66
N ALA A 169 5.01 16.63 -19.21
CA ALA A 169 4.78 16.97 -17.82
C ALA A 169 4.80 15.73 -16.92
N ILE A 170 4.23 14.60 -17.36
CA ILE A 170 4.27 13.33 -16.62
C ILE A 170 5.71 12.83 -16.47
N CYS A 171 6.50 12.81 -17.54
CA CYS A 171 7.90 12.41 -17.46
C CYS A 171 8.69 13.31 -16.51
N ARG A 172 8.53 14.64 -16.62
CA ARG A 172 9.21 15.58 -15.74
C ARG A 172 8.82 15.40 -14.26
N MET A 173 7.54 15.20 -13.98
CA MET A 173 7.07 14.92 -12.62
C MET A 173 7.68 13.63 -12.10
N HIS A 174 7.76 12.57 -12.92
CA HIS A 174 8.39 11.32 -12.54
C HIS A 174 9.86 11.52 -12.17
N ASP A 175 10.65 12.18 -13.01
CA ASP A 175 12.08 12.46 -12.73
C ASP A 175 12.24 13.22 -11.39
N GLU A 176 11.41 14.24 -11.15
CA GLU A 176 11.41 15.00 -9.89
C GLU A 176 11.00 14.15 -8.68
N ILE A 177 10.07 13.20 -8.86
CA ILE A 177 9.61 12.28 -7.81
C ILE A 177 10.70 11.28 -7.44
N MET A 178 11.41 10.72 -8.43
CA MET A 178 12.50 9.76 -8.16
C MET A 178 13.58 10.42 -7.31
N GLY A 179 14.02 11.63 -7.68
CA GLY A 179 15.03 12.37 -6.91
C GLY A 179 14.53 12.89 -5.54
N GLU A 180 13.23 13.12 -5.37
CA GLU A 180 12.67 13.45 -4.05
C GLU A 180 12.55 12.19 -3.16
N ALA A 181 12.11 11.07 -3.72
CA ALA A 181 11.96 9.81 -2.99
C ALA A 181 13.31 9.29 -2.47
N GLU A 182 14.38 9.42 -3.26
CA GLU A 182 15.75 9.11 -2.82
C GLU A 182 16.20 10.00 -1.66
N ARG A 183 16.03 11.32 -1.77
CA ARG A 183 16.38 12.25 -0.68
C ARG A 183 15.62 11.98 0.61
N LEU A 184 14.33 11.67 0.51
CA LEU A 184 13.51 11.35 1.68
C LEU A 184 13.94 10.01 2.31
N ALA A 185 14.32 9.03 1.49
CA ALA A 185 14.83 7.75 1.95
C ALA A 185 16.17 7.90 2.70
N GLU A 186 17.08 8.74 2.21
CA GLU A 186 18.36 9.04 2.88
C GLU A 186 18.15 9.67 4.27
N ILE A 187 17.24 10.63 4.37
CA ILE A 187 16.87 11.27 5.65
C ILE A 187 16.30 10.23 6.62
N GLU A 188 15.45 9.33 6.13
CA GLU A 188 14.84 8.28 6.94
C GLU A 188 15.90 7.31 7.49
N ILE A 189 16.86 6.91 6.64
CA ILE A 189 18.00 6.05 7.05
C ILE A 189 18.87 6.77 8.09
N SER A 190 19.17 8.06 7.89
CA SER A 190 19.94 8.84 8.88
C SER A 190 19.20 8.93 10.22
N SER A 191 17.89 9.19 10.20
CA SER A 191 17.09 9.31 11.42
C SER A 191 16.95 7.99 12.18
N ALA A 192 16.95 6.86 11.48
CA ALA A 192 16.92 5.52 12.08
C ALA A 192 18.27 5.18 12.77
N ASN A 193 19.39 5.62 12.21
CA ASN A 193 20.71 5.44 12.83
C ASN A 193 20.87 6.28 14.11
N ASP A 194 20.32 7.50 14.15
CA ASP A 194 20.36 8.35 15.35
C ASP A 194 19.57 7.75 16.52
N HIS A 195 18.51 6.99 16.26
CA HIS A 195 17.72 6.31 17.30
C HIS A 195 18.37 5.01 17.81
N ALA A 196 19.27 4.38 17.04
CA ALA A 196 20.02 3.20 17.46
C ALA A 196 21.24 3.54 18.33
N GLY A 197 21.78 4.76 18.24
CA GLY A 197 22.95 5.22 19.01
C GLY A 197 22.65 5.63 20.47
N GLY A 198 21.38 5.79 20.85
CA GLY A 198 20.99 6.24 22.20
C GLY A 198 20.89 5.15 23.28
N GLY A 199 21.13 3.87 22.93
CA GLY A 199 20.84 2.72 23.80
C GLY A 199 22.03 2.08 24.53
N LEU A 200 23.27 2.55 24.34
CA LEU A 200 24.46 1.98 25.00
C LEU A 200 25.18 3.00 25.90
N LYS A 201 24.48 3.52 26.92
CA LYS A 201 25.13 4.10 28.12
C LYS A 201 24.27 3.88 29.37
N ALA A 202 24.39 2.68 29.93
CA ALA A 202 24.22 2.31 31.34
C ALA A 202 24.36 0.78 31.36
N SER A 203 25.40 0.16 31.90
CA SER A 203 25.75 0.22 33.32
C SER A 203 27.18 -0.29 33.47
N ASP A 204 28.02 0.49 34.16
CA ASP A 204 29.13 -0.01 34.98
C ASP A 204 28.56 -0.56 36.30
#